data_AF-A0AAV9ZJU4-F1
#
_entry.id   AF-A0AAV9ZJU4-F1
#
_cell.length_a   1.000
_cell.length_b   1.000
_cell.length_c   1.000
_cell.angle_alpha   90.00
_cell.angle_beta   90.00
_cell.angle_gamma   90.00
#
_symmetry.space_group_name_H-M   'P 1'
#
loop_
_entity.id
_entity.type
_entity.pdbx_description
1 polymer ?
#
loop_
_entity_poly.entity_id
_entity_poly.type
_entity_poly.pdbx_seq_one_letter_code
_entity_poly.pdbx_strand_id
1 'polypeptide(L)'
;MGCADGSDTLTGMIRALVIKQSRLSQGKSLKNMIYTTEFSQFCDMLASTSPKAYETFRKQFGGPGLRSQRQKRAKMPEFLPGINAFNVWRARTVLDTLKYNGPLALSWDDTSLEAALSIHQKSKDVCVILGSTDGAITVNEGDD
;
A
#
# COMPACT_ATOMS: atom_id res chain seq x y z
N MET A 1 3.19 12.00 -1.76
CA MET A 1 1.98 11.43 -2.38
C MET A 1 1.63 12.35 -3.52
N GLY A 2 1.91 11.94 -4.77
CA GLY A 2 1.75 12.84 -5.92
C GLY A 2 0.27 13.10 -6.15
N CYS A 3 -0.12 14.36 -6.34
CA CYS A 3 -1.39 14.70 -6.97
C CYS A 3 -1.37 14.05 -8.35
N ALA A 4 -2.05 12.92 -8.50
CA ALA A 4 -2.25 12.33 -9.80
C ALA A 4 -3.07 13.36 -10.59
N ASP A 5 -2.44 14.00 -11.57
CA ASP A 5 -3.15 14.92 -12.44
C ASP A 5 -4.28 14.12 -13.10
N GLY A 6 -5.50 14.66 -13.09
CA GLY A 6 -6.69 13.91 -13.53
C GLY A 6 -6.53 13.43 -14.96
N SER A 7 -5.85 14.23 -15.78
CA SER A 7 -5.48 13.92 -17.16
C SER A 7 -4.55 12.71 -17.28
N ASP A 8 -3.49 12.64 -16.46
CA ASP A 8 -2.51 11.55 -16.53
C ASP A 8 -3.09 10.23 -16.02
N THR A 9 -3.92 10.32 -14.99
CA THR A 9 -4.63 9.15 -14.44
C THR A 9 -5.58 8.54 -15.47
N LEU A 10 -6.39 9.38 -16.13
CA LEU A 10 -7.32 8.98 -17.17
C LEU A 10 -6.57 8.44 -18.40
N THR A 11 -5.48 9.09 -18.79
CA THR A 11 -4.62 8.63 -19.89
C THR A 11 -4.02 7.26 -19.59
N GLY A 12 -3.50 7.06 -18.37
CA GLY A 12 -2.99 5.76 -17.91
C GLY A 12 -4.05 4.66 -17.91
N MET A 13 -5.28 5.00 -17.50
CA MET A 13 -6.43 4.11 -17.53
C MET A 13 -6.83 3.72 -18.96
N ILE A 14 -6.94 4.69 -19.88
CA ILE A 14 -7.28 4.44 -21.28
C ILE A 14 -6.22 3.55 -21.93
N ARG A 15 -4.93 3.83 -21.69
CA ARG A 15 -3.82 2.98 -22.17
C ARG A 15 -3.95 1.55 -21.65
N ALA A 16 -4.24 1.38 -20.37
CA ALA A 16 -4.43 0.05 -19.77
C ALA A 16 -5.61 -0.70 -20.41
N LEU A 17 -6.71 0.00 -20.69
CA LEU A 17 -7.90 -0.58 -21.33
C LEU A 17 -7.62 -1.00 -22.78
N VAL A 18 -6.93 -0.16 -23.57
CA VAL A 18 -6.56 -0.47 -24.96
C VAL A 18 -5.65 -1.71 -25.00
N ILE A 19 -4.63 -1.78 -24.15
CA ILE A 19 -3.73 -2.93 -24.06
C ILE A 19 -4.50 -4.18 -23.66
N LYS A 20 -5.40 -4.08 -22.68
CA LYS A 20 -6.24 -5.20 -22.24
C LYS A 20 -7.08 -5.72 -23.40
N GLN A 21 -7.78 -4.85 -24.11
CA GLN A 21 -8.65 -5.23 -25.22
C GLN A 21 -7.85 -5.89 -26.36
N SER A 22 -6.70 -5.32 -26.70
CA SER A 22 -5.78 -5.88 -27.71
C SER A 22 -5.27 -7.27 -27.33
N ARG A 23 -4.95 -7.51 -26.05
CA ARG A 23 -4.54 -8.84 -25.59
C ARG A 23 -5.69 -9.84 -25.64
N LEU A 24 -6.88 -9.44 -25.20
CA LEU A 24 -8.06 -10.31 -25.22
C LEU A 24 -8.46 -10.71 -26.64
N SER A 25 -8.42 -9.78 -27.61
CA SER A 25 -8.71 -10.10 -29.01
C SER A 25 -7.69 -11.05 -29.64
N GLN A 26 -6.45 -11.04 -29.13
CA GLN A 26 -5.38 -11.96 -29.54
C GLN A 26 -5.35 -13.26 -28.72
N GLY A 27 -6.30 -13.49 -27.80
CA GLY A 27 -6.29 -14.66 -26.90
C GLY A 27 -5.12 -14.70 -25.92
N LYS A 28 -4.44 -13.56 -25.70
CA LYS A 28 -3.25 -13.45 -24.84
C LYS A 28 -3.62 -13.22 -23.37
N SER A 29 -2.77 -13.71 -22.47
CA SER A 29 -2.93 -13.50 -21.04
C SER A 29 -2.74 -12.02 -20.64
N LEU A 30 -3.53 -11.58 -19.66
CA LEU A 30 -3.38 -10.27 -19.00
C LEU A 30 -2.26 -10.26 -17.93
N LYS A 31 -1.53 -11.36 -17.76
CA LYS A 31 -0.36 -11.42 -16.86
C LYS A 31 0.72 -10.44 -17.34
N ASN A 32 1.47 -9.88 -16.38
CA ASN A 32 2.59 -8.95 -16.63
C ASN A 32 2.21 -7.74 -17.50
N MET A 33 1.00 -7.21 -17.35
CA MET A 33 0.68 -5.88 -17.87
C MET A 33 1.39 -4.81 -17.03
N ILE A 34 1.96 -3.83 -17.70
CA ILE A 34 2.61 -2.66 -17.08
C ILE A 34 1.57 -1.54 -17.03
N TYR A 35 1.52 -0.85 -15.90
CA TYR A 35 0.61 0.25 -15.63
C TYR A 35 1.41 1.50 -15.31
N THR A 36 0.90 2.68 -15.68
CA THR A 36 1.54 3.95 -15.31
C THR A 36 1.48 4.15 -13.80
N THR A 37 2.34 5.02 -13.27
CA THR A 37 2.42 5.29 -11.84
C THR A 37 1.13 5.91 -11.32
N GLU A 38 0.57 6.86 -12.05
CA GLU A 38 -0.62 7.65 -11.71
C GLU A 38 -1.85 6.74 -11.67
N PHE A 39 -2.04 5.91 -12.70
CA PHE A 39 -3.13 4.94 -12.72
C PHE A 39 -2.97 3.86 -11.64
N SER A 40 -1.72 3.45 -11.34
CA SER A 40 -1.46 2.50 -10.25
C SER A 40 -1.81 3.10 -8.89
N GLN A 41 -1.48 4.37 -8.65
CA GLN A 41 -1.83 5.10 -7.42
C GLN A 41 -3.33 5.26 -7.27
N PHE A 42 -4.05 5.58 -8.35
CA PHE A 42 -5.51 5.59 -8.37
C PHE A 42 -6.10 4.21 -8.01
N CYS A 43 -5.58 3.15 -8.63
CA CYS A 43 -6.01 1.78 -8.32
C CYS A 43 -5.75 1.43 -6.84
N ASP A 44 -4.63 1.88 -6.28
CA ASP A 44 -4.30 1.68 -4.87
C ASP A 44 -5.26 2.44 -3.95
N MET A 45 -5.60 3.68 -4.28
CA MET A 45 -6.58 4.49 -3.53
C MET A 45 -7.95 3.81 -3.55
N LEU A 46 -8.43 3.41 -4.73
CA LEU A 46 -9.72 2.74 -4.89
C LEU A 46 -9.77 1.41 -4.13
N ALA A 47 -8.71 0.61 -4.18
CA ALA A 47 -8.60 -0.64 -3.42
C ALA A 47 -8.57 -0.42 -1.89
N SER A 48 -7.96 0.67 -1.43
CA SER A 48 -7.95 1.04 -0.01
C SER A 48 -9.32 1.52 0.47
N THR A 49 -10.06 2.24 -0.36
CA THR A 49 -11.43 2.70 -0.02
C THR A 49 -12.44 1.54 -0.04
N SER A 50 -12.39 0.70 -1.07
CA SER A 50 -13.26 -0.47 -1.17
C SER A 50 -12.64 -1.54 -2.07
N PRO A 51 -12.10 -2.63 -1.48
CA PRO A 51 -11.55 -3.75 -2.26
C PRO A 51 -12.59 -4.34 -3.24
N LYS A 52 -13.86 -4.40 -2.83
CA LYS A 52 -14.97 -4.93 -3.65
C LYS A 52 -15.31 -4.02 -4.83
N ALA A 53 -15.32 -2.70 -4.61
CA ALA A 53 -15.49 -1.74 -5.70
C ALA A 53 -14.31 -1.83 -6.68
N TYR A 54 -13.09 -1.95 -6.16
CA TYR A 54 -11.89 -2.12 -6.97
C TYR A 54 -11.91 -3.40 -7.81
N GLU A 55 -12.36 -4.53 -7.26
CA GLU A 55 -12.48 -5.77 -8.05
C GLU A 55 -13.46 -5.62 -9.21
N THR A 56 -14.60 -4.94 -8.99
CA THR A 56 -15.57 -4.64 -10.04
C THR A 56 -14.97 -3.72 -11.10
N PHE A 57 -14.31 -2.65 -10.68
CA PHE A 57 -13.60 -1.72 -11.55
C PHE A 57 -12.55 -2.44 -12.40
N ARG A 58 -11.71 -3.28 -11.77
CA ARG A 58 -10.63 -4.01 -12.43
C ARG A 58 -11.13 -4.99 -13.48
N LYS A 59 -12.27 -5.63 -13.26
CA LYS A 59 -12.89 -6.51 -14.26
C LYS A 59 -13.22 -5.76 -15.55
N GLN A 60 -13.61 -4.49 -15.46
CA GLN A 60 -13.94 -3.66 -16.62
C GLN A 60 -12.72 -2.96 -17.22
N PHE A 61 -11.95 -2.24 -16.40
CA PHE A 61 -10.90 -1.34 -16.88
C PHE A 61 -9.48 -1.91 -16.78
N GLY A 62 -9.31 -3.06 -16.12
CA GLY A 62 -8.00 -3.64 -15.84
C GLY A 62 -7.36 -3.07 -14.58
N GLY A 63 -6.08 -3.35 -14.38
CA GLY A 63 -5.31 -2.87 -13.23
C GLY A 63 -4.58 -4.00 -12.48
N PRO A 64 -3.64 -3.63 -11.59
CA PRO A 64 -2.89 -4.58 -10.78
C PRO A 64 -3.80 -5.49 -9.94
N GLY A 65 -3.40 -6.75 -9.72
CA GLY A 65 -4.13 -7.59 -8.77
C GLY A 65 -3.95 -7.11 -7.33
N LEU A 66 -4.96 -7.31 -6.47
CA LEU A 66 -4.89 -6.95 -5.03
C LEU A 66 -3.65 -7.55 -4.34
N ARG A 67 -3.30 -8.79 -4.65
CA ARG A 67 -2.07 -9.43 -4.14
C ARG A 67 -0.80 -8.66 -4.57
N SER A 68 -0.74 -8.21 -5.82
CA SER A 68 0.41 -7.45 -6.33
C SER A 68 0.50 -6.07 -5.67
N GLN A 69 -0.64 -5.41 -5.45
CA GLN A 69 -0.69 -4.16 -4.69
C GLN A 69 -0.20 -4.36 -3.25
N ARG A 70 -0.70 -5.38 -2.54
CA ARG A 70 -0.23 -5.72 -1.18
C ARG A 70 1.27 -5.98 -1.13
N GLN A 71 1.81 -6.73 -2.09
CA GLN A 71 3.26 -6.98 -2.18
C GLN A 71 4.07 -5.70 -2.44
N LYS A 72 3.55 -4.75 -3.25
CA LYS A 72 4.19 -3.45 -3.45
C LYS A 72 4.15 -2.61 -2.18
N ARG A 73 3.02 -2.60 -1.46
CA ARG A 73 2.86 -1.88 -0.19
C ARG A 73 3.75 -2.43 0.91
N ALA A 74 3.92 -3.75 0.99
CA ALA A 74 4.82 -4.39 1.95
C ALA A 74 6.30 -4.02 1.74
N LYS A 75 6.66 -3.49 0.55
CA LYS A 75 8.01 -2.96 0.29
C LYS A 75 8.14 -1.48 0.62
N MET A 76 7.03 -0.79 0.89
CA MET A 76 7.06 0.60 1.34
C MET A 76 7.54 0.63 2.79
N PRO A 77 8.27 1.69 3.17
CA PRO A 77 8.83 1.74 4.51
C PRO A 77 7.70 1.78 5.55
N GLU A 78 7.84 1.03 6.64
CA GLU A 78 6.82 0.89 7.68
C GLU A 78 6.92 2.03 8.70
N PHE A 79 5.84 2.26 9.45
CA PHE A 79 5.93 3.08 10.67
C PHE A 79 6.64 2.29 11.75
N LEU A 80 7.58 2.92 12.44
CA LEU A 80 8.24 2.31 13.59
C LEU A 80 7.28 2.34 14.79
N PRO A 81 7.30 1.32 15.66
CA PRO A 81 6.45 1.31 16.85
C PRO A 81 6.76 2.48 17.80
N GLY A 82 5.72 3.00 18.44
CA GLY A 82 5.79 4.10 19.40
C GLY A 82 5.93 5.51 18.79
N ILE A 83 6.12 6.50 19.66
CA ILE A 83 6.42 7.89 19.26
C ILE A 83 7.88 7.93 18.78
N ASN A 84 8.09 7.84 17.47
CA ASN A 84 9.41 7.73 16.87
C ASN A 84 9.74 8.95 15.99
N ALA A 85 10.95 9.50 16.16
CA ALA A 85 11.42 10.65 15.39
C ALA A 85 11.42 10.41 13.86
N PHE A 86 11.66 9.17 13.42
CA PHE A 86 11.58 8.77 12.02
C PHE A 86 10.15 8.90 11.45
N ASN A 87 9.14 8.55 12.25
CA ASN A 87 7.74 8.69 11.85
C ASN A 87 7.35 10.17 11.71
N VAL A 88 7.81 11.02 12.66
CA VAL A 88 7.60 12.47 12.63
C VAL A 88 8.30 13.10 11.42
N TRP A 89 9.55 12.71 11.15
CA TRP A 89 10.30 13.15 9.97
C TRP A 89 9.54 12.80 8.68
N ARG A 90 9.03 11.57 8.58
CA ARG A 90 8.24 11.15 7.41
C ARG A 90 6.96 11.98 7.24
N ALA A 91 6.24 12.23 8.33
CA ALA A 91 5.05 13.09 8.29
C ALA A 91 5.41 14.49 7.78
N ARG A 92 6.52 15.06 8.25
CA ARG A 92 7.05 16.34 7.74
C ARG A 92 7.37 16.29 6.24
N THR A 93 8.07 15.27 5.76
CA THR A 93 8.37 15.11 4.32
C THR A 93 7.10 15.09 3.46
N VAL A 94 6.03 14.47 3.95
CA VAL A 94 4.74 14.46 3.26
C VAL A 94 4.15 15.88 3.20
N LEU A 95 4.17 16.62 4.32
CA LEU A 95 3.68 18.01 4.36
C LEU A 95 4.48 18.94 3.45
N ASP A 96 5.80 18.80 3.41
CA ASP A 96 6.68 19.55 2.50
C ASP A 96 6.32 19.27 1.03
N THR A 97 6.07 17.99 0.71
CA THR A 97 5.63 17.58 -0.64
C THR A 97 4.28 18.20 -1.03
N LEU A 98 3.38 18.32 -0.05
CA LEU A 98 2.06 18.95 -0.23
C LEU A 98 2.12 20.48 -0.17
N LYS A 99 3.30 21.06 0.10
CA LYS A 99 3.51 22.51 0.32
C LYS A 99 2.56 23.07 1.38
N TYR A 100 2.27 22.26 2.41
CA TYR A 100 1.36 22.64 3.47
C TYR A 100 2.06 23.57 4.48
N ASN A 101 1.58 24.81 4.59
CA ASN A 101 2.12 25.83 5.51
C ASN A 101 1.13 26.19 6.64
N GLY A 102 0.06 25.40 6.82
CA GLY A 102 -0.94 25.65 7.84
C GLY A 102 -0.52 25.19 9.25
N PRO A 103 -1.33 25.48 10.27
CA PRO A 103 -1.08 25.00 11.62
C PRO A 103 -1.19 23.47 11.69
N LEU A 104 -0.30 22.86 12.48
CA LEU A 104 -0.32 21.41 12.75
C LEU A 104 -0.72 21.17 14.20
N ALA A 105 -1.63 20.22 14.41
CA ALA A 105 -1.98 19.72 15.74
C ALA A 105 -1.60 18.24 15.83
N LEU A 106 -0.96 17.86 16.94
CA LEU A 106 -0.73 16.47 17.29
C LEU A 106 -1.91 16.00 18.14
N SER A 107 -2.52 14.89 17.76
CA SER A 107 -3.52 14.20 18.55
C SER A 107 -3.20 12.72 18.59
N TRP A 108 -3.51 12.07 19.71
CA TRP A 108 -3.37 10.64 19.91
C TRP A 108 -4.57 10.18 20.74
N ASP A 109 -5.15 9.06 20.35
CA ASP A 109 -6.17 8.31 21.06
C ASP A 109 -5.78 6.82 21.08
N ASP A 110 -6.12 6.11 22.16
CA ASP A 110 -5.83 4.69 22.31
C ASP A 110 -7.03 3.86 21.87
N THR A 111 -6.87 3.13 20.76
CA THR A 111 -7.88 2.17 20.31
C THR A 111 -7.70 0.85 21.03
N SER A 112 -8.70 0.41 21.78
CA SER A 112 -8.72 -0.94 22.34
C SER A 112 -8.80 -1.98 21.21
N LEU A 113 -7.84 -2.89 21.17
CA LEU A 113 -7.78 -4.00 20.21
C LEU A 113 -8.14 -5.32 20.90
N GLU A 114 -8.58 -6.32 20.14
CA GLU A 114 -8.71 -7.68 20.66
C GLU A 114 -7.34 -8.23 21.05
N ALA A 115 -7.23 -8.78 22.26
CA ALA A 115 -6.01 -9.42 22.73
C ALA A 115 -5.75 -10.68 21.91
N ALA A 116 -4.71 -10.65 21.07
CA ALA A 116 -4.32 -11.75 20.22
C ALA A 116 -2.81 -11.77 19.99
N LEU A 117 -2.24 -12.96 19.91
CA LEU A 117 -0.87 -13.17 19.43
C LEU A 117 -0.88 -13.19 17.91
N SER A 118 -0.03 -12.37 17.29
CA SER A 118 0.12 -12.31 15.84
C SER A 118 1.55 -12.53 15.43
N ILE A 119 1.76 -13.35 14.39
CA ILE A 119 3.08 -13.68 13.86
C ILE A 119 3.33 -12.81 12.62
N HIS A 120 4.44 -12.08 12.63
CA HIS A 120 4.86 -11.23 11.54
C HIS A 120 6.26 -11.61 11.04
N GLN A 121 6.33 -12.11 9.80
CA GLN A 121 7.61 -12.47 9.17
C GLN A 121 8.32 -11.22 8.65
N LYS A 122 9.44 -10.83 9.27
CA LYS A 122 10.21 -9.63 8.89
C LYS A 122 11.23 -9.91 7.80
N SER A 123 11.89 -11.08 7.86
CA SER A 123 12.78 -11.60 6.83
C SER A 123 12.66 -13.13 6.78
N LYS A 124 13.44 -13.84 5.94
CA LYS A 124 13.39 -15.31 5.93
C LYS A 124 13.69 -15.92 7.30
N ASP A 125 14.61 -15.31 8.02
CA ASP A 125 15.20 -15.90 9.23
C ASP A 125 14.75 -15.16 10.51
N VAL A 126 13.93 -14.11 10.37
CA VAL A 126 13.47 -13.27 11.49
C VAL A 126 11.96 -13.21 11.51
N CYS A 127 11.40 -13.70 12.61
CA CYS A 127 9.98 -13.64 12.93
C CYS A 127 9.75 -12.73 14.15
N VAL A 128 8.70 -11.91 14.09
CA VAL A 128 8.30 -11.05 15.21
C VAL A 128 6.91 -11.48 15.68
N ILE A 129 6.80 -11.84 16.95
CA ILE A 129 5.52 -12.12 17.62
C ILE A 129 5.04 -10.82 18.27
N LEU A 130 3.85 -10.38 17.88
CA LEU A 130 3.16 -9.20 18.40
C LEU A 130 2.05 -9.62 19.37
N GLY A 131 1.74 -8.76 20.33
CA GLY A 131 0.65 -8.98 21.30
C GLY A 131 1.08 -9.66 22.61
N SER A 132 2.38 -9.76 22.88
CA SER A 132 2.88 -10.20 24.20
C SER A 132 2.78 -9.07 25.24
N THR A 133 2.80 -9.42 26.52
CA THR A 133 2.77 -8.47 27.64
C THR A 133 4.04 -7.62 27.74
N ASP A 134 5.18 -8.13 27.27
CA ASP A 134 6.50 -7.48 27.38
C ASP A 134 6.93 -6.78 26.09
N GLY A 135 6.00 -6.60 25.14
CA GLY A 135 6.24 -5.98 23.84
C GLY A 135 6.41 -6.99 22.71
N ALA A 136 7.09 -6.59 21.64
CA ALA A 136 7.31 -7.46 20.48
C ALA A 136 8.46 -8.44 20.75
N ILE A 137 8.22 -9.74 20.58
CA ILE A 137 9.23 -10.79 20.74
C ILE A 137 9.85 -11.05 19.37
N THR A 138 11.17 -10.92 19.24
CA THR A 138 11.90 -11.24 18.01
C THR A 138 12.53 -12.62 18.15
N VAL A 139 12.28 -13.51 17.20
CA VAL A 139 12.81 -14.88 17.14
C VAL A 139 13.63 -15.01 15.86
N ASN A 140 14.89 -15.43 15.99
CA ASN A 140 15.76 -15.72 14.85
C ASN A 140 15.84 -17.25 14.63
N GLU A 141 15.92 -17.71 13.37
CA GLU A 141 16.31 -19.10 13.07
C GLU A 141 17.76 -19.32 13.52
N GLY A 142 17.95 -19.70 14.79
CA GLY A 142 19.27 -19.89 15.41
C GLY A 142 19.30 -19.75 16.93
N ASP A 143 18.20 -19.34 17.57
CA ASP A 143 18.10 -19.18 19.04
C ASP A 143 17.73 -20.49 19.78
N ASP A 144 18.33 -21.63 19.39
CA ASP A 144 18.30 -22.92 20.11
C ASP A 144 19.59 -23.14 20.93
#